data_AF-B0WHR9-F1
#
_entry.id   AF-B0WHR9-F1
#
_cell.length_a   1.000
_cell.length_b   1.000
_cell.length_c   1.000
_cell.angle_alpha   90.00
_cell.angle_beta   90.00
_cell.angle_gamma   90.00
#
_symmetry.space_group_name_H-M   'P 1'
#
loop_
_entity.id
_entity.type
_entity.pdbx_description
1 polymer ?
#
loop_
_entity_poly.entity_id
_entity_poly.type
_entity_poly.pdbx_seq_one_letter_code
_entity_poly.pdbx_strand_id
1 'polypeptide(L)'
;MENQSSSTCSSSPSSLPFLLVTANVGSVFEDPSRLLHIWIQEFLAHVAARRPAFIALHLQEVGGKTYEKSMEYVQEFIKNLCESRELADYNRIRVYLDEDYNSAEHFTVRVRFFQT
;
A
#
# COMPACT_ATOMS: atom_id res chain seq x y z
N MET A 1 -17.73 48.82 -22.35
CA MET A 1 -16.79 48.97 -21.22
C MET A 1 -17.68 49.11 -20.00
N GLU A 2 -17.73 48.21 -19.02
CA GLU A 2 -16.73 47.31 -18.46
C GLU A 2 -17.33 45.95 -18.09
N ASN A 3 -16.55 44.88 -18.31
CA ASN A 3 -16.75 43.56 -17.74
C ASN A 3 -16.31 43.60 -16.27
N GLN A 4 -17.19 43.31 -15.32
CA GLN A 4 -16.77 42.97 -13.97
C GLN A 4 -16.55 41.46 -13.89
N SER A 5 -15.28 41.10 -13.97
CA SER A 5 -14.74 39.77 -13.70
C SER A 5 -15.05 39.33 -12.28
N SER A 6 -15.88 38.31 -12.15
CA SER A 6 -16.07 37.54 -10.91
C SER A 6 -14.74 36.89 -10.54
N SER A 7 -14.11 37.42 -9.50
CA SER A 7 -12.89 36.90 -8.89
C SER A 7 -13.12 35.50 -8.32
N THR A 8 -12.23 34.59 -8.68
CA THR A 8 -12.17 33.21 -8.21
C THR A 8 -12.07 33.16 -6.68
N CYS A 9 -13.06 32.53 -6.05
CA CYS A 9 -13.07 32.27 -4.62
C CYS A 9 -12.03 31.20 -4.26
N SER A 10 -11.21 31.54 -3.27
CA SER A 10 -10.19 30.77 -2.56
C SER A 10 -10.24 29.24 -2.68
N SER A 11 -9.20 28.64 -3.26
CA SER A 11 -8.85 27.26 -2.93
C SER A 11 -8.40 27.22 -1.48
N SER A 12 -9.28 26.74 -0.59
CA SER A 12 -8.85 26.19 0.70
C SER A 12 -7.68 25.23 0.45
N PRO A 13 -6.71 25.08 1.37
CA PRO A 13 -5.70 24.05 1.20
C PRO A 13 -6.43 22.71 1.13
N SER A 14 -6.55 22.18 -0.08
CA SER A 14 -7.14 20.88 -0.34
C SER A 14 -6.38 19.91 0.55
N SER A 15 -7.05 19.31 1.53
CA SER A 15 -6.43 18.32 2.40
C SER A 15 -5.70 17.31 1.52
N LEU A 16 -4.38 17.20 1.68
CA LEU A 16 -3.60 16.20 0.95
C LEU A 16 -4.24 14.83 1.22
N PRO A 17 -4.70 14.09 0.20
CA PRO A 17 -5.40 12.85 0.42
C PRO A 17 -4.40 11.77 0.87
N PHE A 18 -4.45 11.41 2.16
CA PHE A 18 -3.66 10.33 2.73
C PHE A 18 -4.47 9.04 2.75
N LEU A 19 -3.85 7.91 2.38
CA LEU A 19 -4.40 6.58 2.58
C LEU A 19 -3.55 5.83 3.61
N LEU A 20 -4.14 5.55 4.76
CA LEU A 20 -3.50 4.79 5.85
C LEU A 20 -4.21 3.45 5.96
N VAL A 21 -3.49 2.36 5.72
CA VAL A 21 -4.02 0.99 5.75
C VAL A 21 -3.27 0.18 6.79
N THR A 22 -4.02 -0.50 7.65
CA THR A 22 -3.52 -1.51 8.56
C THR A 22 -4.28 -2.81 8.32
N ALA A 23 -3.62 -3.94 8.17
CA ALA A 23 -4.30 -5.22 8.00
C ALA A 23 -3.53 -6.36 8.64
N ASN A 24 -4.25 -7.26 9.32
CA ASN A 24 -3.75 -8.59 9.60
C ASN A 24 -3.98 -9.46 8.36
N VAL A 25 -2.90 -10.02 7.81
CA VAL A 25 -2.92 -10.76 6.55
C VAL A 25 -2.44 -12.21 6.71
N GLY A 26 -2.37 -12.73 7.94
CA GLY A 26 -1.95 -14.12 8.19
C GLY A 26 -2.70 -15.13 7.32
N SER A 27 -4.03 -15.02 7.27
CA SER A 27 -4.88 -15.88 6.43
C SER A 27 -4.74 -15.63 4.93
N VAL A 28 -4.37 -14.42 4.51
CA VAL A 28 -4.13 -14.09 3.09
C VAL A 28 -2.89 -14.83 2.58
N PHE A 29 -1.88 -15.00 3.44
CA PHE A 29 -0.66 -15.74 3.14
C PHE A 29 -0.80 -17.27 3.27
N GLU A 30 -1.91 -17.79 3.78
CA GLU A 30 -2.19 -19.24 3.80
C GLU A 30 -2.57 -19.79 2.39
N ASP A 31 -3.05 -18.95 1.48
CA ASP A 31 -3.35 -19.29 0.07
C ASP A 31 -2.85 -18.19 -0.89
N PRO A 32 -1.52 -18.09 -1.14
CA PRO A 32 -0.94 -17.01 -1.93
C PRO A 32 -1.40 -16.97 -3.38
N SER A 33 -1.65 -18.13 -3.99
CA SER A 33 -2.07 -18.23 -5.39
C SER A 33 -3.44 -17.59 -5.64
N ARG A 34 -4.29 -17.49 -4.62
CA ARG A 34 -5.65 -16.96 -4.75
C ARG A 34 -5.92 -15.78 -3.84
N LEU A 35 -5.76 -15.93 -2.53
CA LEU A 35 -6.13 -14.89 -1.56
C LEU A 35 -5.21 -13.67 -1.64
N LEU A 36 -3.90 -13.90 -1.73
CA LEU A 36 -2.93 -12.80 -1.88
C LEU A 36 -3.13 -12.06 -3.21
N HIS A 37 -3.41 -12.79 -4.30
CA HIS A 37 -3.72 -12.19 -5.59
C HIS A 37 -4.96 -11.29 -5.53
N ILE A 38 -6.06 -11.79 -4.96
CA ILE A 38 -7.30 -11.02 -4.77
C ILE A 38 -7.05 -9.78 -3.91
N TRP A 39 -6.31 -9.95 -2.80
CA TRP A 39 -6.02 -8.85 -1.88
C TRP A 39 -5.25 -7.72 -2.56
N ILE A 40 -4.21 -8.06 -3.36
CA ILE A 40 -3.44 -7.07 -4.13
C ILE A 40 -4.36 -6.34 -5.12
N GLN A 41 -5.20 -7.08 -5.87
CA GLN A 41 -6.11 -6.48 -6.84
C GLN A 41 -7.08 -5.48 -6.20
N GLU A 42 -7.72 -5.85 -5.10
CA GLU A 42 -8.65 -4.98 -4.38
C GLU A 42 -7.95 -3.75 -3.79
N PHE A 43 -6.77 -3.94 -3.21
CA PHE A 43 -5.95 -2.84 -2.69
C PHE A 43 -5.59 -1.83 -3.80
N LEU A 44 -5.07 -2.31 -4.94
CA LEU A 44 -4.70 -1.46 -6.06
C LEU A 44 -5.92 -0.77 -6.69
N ALA A 45 -7.06 -1.47 -6.81
CA ALA A 45 -8.31 -0.87 -7.28
C ALA A 45 -8.76 0.29 -6.36
N HIS A 46 -8.63 0.12 -5.05
CA HIS A 46 -8.91 1.18 -4.08
C HIS A 46 -7.95 2.37 -4.20
N VAL A 47 -6.66 2.12 -4.44
CA VAL A 47 -5.67 3.18 -4.68
C VAL A 47 -6.01 3.94 -5.96
N ALA A 48 -6.31 3.24 -7.06
CA ALA A 48 -6.65 3.85 -8.34
C ALA A 48 -7.90 4.74 -8.25
N ALA A 49 -8.92 4.31 -7.51
CA ALA A 49 -10.15 5.07 -7.32
C ALA A 49 -9.95 6.35 -6.48
N ARG A 50 -9.08 6.29 -5.46
CA ARG A 50 -8.89 7.39 -4.50
C ARG A 50 -7.77 8.36 -4.90
N ARG A 51 -6.79 7.90 -5.69
CA ARG A 51 -5.57 8.62 -6.06
C ARG A 51 -4.96 9.42 -4.88
N PRO A 52 -4.62 8.77 -3.76
CA PRO A 52 -4.01 9.47 -2.64
C PRO A 52 -2.64 10.04 -3.04
N ALA A 53 -2.21 11.11 -2.38
CA ALA A 53 -0.87 11.68 -2.57
C ALA A 53 0.19 10.94 -1.72
N PHE A 54 -0.27 10.19 -0.71
CA PHE A 54 0.59 9.41 0.17
C PHE A 54 -0.14 8.16 0.64
N ILE A 55 0.59 7.04 0.66
CA ILE A 55 0.10 5.77 1.19
C ILE A 55 1.03 5.30 2.29
N ALA A 56 0.46 4.94 3.44
CA ALA A 56 1.12 4.09 4.42
C ALA A 56 0.35 2.78 4.56
N LEU A 57 1.02 1.66 4.31
CA LEU A 57 0.50 0.32 4.42
C LEU A 57 1.27 -0.43 5.52
N HIS A 58 0.54 -0.90 6.53
CA HIS A 58 1.06 -1.68 7.63
C HIS A 58 0.37 -3.05 7.64
N LEU A 59 1.14 -4.11 7.57
CA LEU A 59 0.64 -5.48 7.49
C LEU A 59 1.19 -6.30 8.65
N GLN A 60 0.31 -7.02 9.35
CA GLN A 60 0.65 -7.94 10.43
C GLN A 60 0.49 -9.39 9.98
N GLU A 61 1.24 -10.30 10.60
CA GLU A 61 1.24 -11.75 10.28
C GLU A 61 1.59 -12.04 8.82
N VAL A 62 2.40 -11.19 8.19
CA VAL A 62 2.81 -11.40 6.80
C VAL A 62 3.63 -12.69 6.70
N GLY A 63 3.41 -13.47 5.64
CA GLY A 63 4.02 -14.79 5.47
C GLY A 63 3.27 -15.95 6.14
N GLY A 64 2.25 -15.68 6.95
CA GLY A 64 1.41 -16.71 7.55
C GLY A 64 2.20 -17.66 8.48
N LYS A 65 1.64 -18.85 8.73
CA LYS A 65 2.19 -19.81 9.70
C LYS A 65 3.34 -20.67 9.15
N THR A 66 3.55 -20.72 7.84
CA THR A 66 4.47 -21.67 7.17
C THR A 66 5.72 -20.96 6.65
N TYR A 67 6.78 -20.96 7.45
CA TYR A 67 7.93 -20.05 7.36
C TYR A 67 8.88 -20.23 6.15
N GLU A 68 9.20 -21.45 5.74
CA GLU A 68 10.30 -21.66 4.78
C GLU A 68 9.96 -21.21 3.35
N LYS A 69 8.67 -21.23 2.99
CA LYS A 69 8.17 -20.74 1.69
C LYS A 69 7.63 -19.32 1.76
N SER A 70 7.41 -18.80 2.96
CA SER A 70 6.71 -17.52 3.13
C SER A 70 7.53 -16.34 2.62
N MET A 71 8.85 -16.36 2.79
CA MET A 71 9.70 -15.24 2.39
C MET A 71 9.69 -14.99 0.88
N GLU A 72 9.64 -16.03 0.06
CA GLU A 72 9.51 -15.90 -1.40
C GLU A 72 8.20 -15.18 -1.76
N TYR A 73 7.08 -15.58 -1.13
CA TYR A 73 5.78 -14.93 -1.34
C TYR A 73 5.76 -13.48 -0.85
N VAL A 74 6.47 -13.16 0.23
CA VAL A 74 6.58 -11.78 0.73
C VAL A 74 7.38 -10.91 -0.24
N GLN A 75 8.49 -11.43 -0.76
CA GLN A 75 9.29 -10.73 -1.77
C GLN A 75 8.50 -10.52 -3.06
N GLU A 76 7.80 -11.56 -3.54
CA GLU A 76 6.93 -11.47 -4.71
C GLU A 76 5.79 -10.47 -4.50
N PHE A 77 5.16 -10.48 -3.31
CA PHE A 77 4.14 -9.51 -2.93
C PHE A 77 4.66 -8.06 -3.01
N ILE A 78 5.81 -7.78 -2.40
CA ILE A 78 6.42 -6.43 -2.42
C ILE A 78 6.76 -6.03 -3.85
N LYS A 79 7.33 -6.95 -4.63
CA LYS A 79 7.65 -6.72 -6.04
C LYS A 79 6.39 -6.36 -6.84
N ASN A 80 5.32 -7.12 -6.69
CA ASN A 80 4.04 -6.89 -7.37
C ASN A 80 3.44 -5.51 -7.03
N LEU A 81 3.56 -5.06 -5.77
CA LEU A 81 3.17 -3.70 -5.41
C LEU A 81 4.05 -2.65 -6.10
N CYS A 82 5.37 -2.79 -6.03
CA CYS A 82 6.32 -1.83 -6.62
C CYS A 82 6.21 -1.75 -8.15
N GLU A 83 5.86 -2.83 -8.83
CA GLU A 83 5.70 -2.89 -10.29
C GLU A 83 4.28 -2.55 -10.77
N SER A 84 3.33 -2.31 -9.85
CA SER A 84 1.96 -1.98 -10.20
C SER A 84 1.83 -0.61 -10.86
N ARG A 85 1.03 -0.52 -11.92
CA ARG A 85 0.76 0.74 -12.64
C ARG A 85 0.08 1.77 -11.75
N GLU A 86 -0.74 1.32 -10.79
CA GLU A 86 -1.47 2.18 -9.86
C GLU A 86 -0.53 2.90 -8.87
N LEU A 87 0.67 2.36 -8.67
CA LEU A 87 1.70 2.93 -7.80
C LEU A 87 2.87 3.54 -8.59
N ALA A 88 2.82 3.53 -9.92
CA ALA A 88 3.89 4.05 -10.79
C ALA A 88 4.11 5.56 -10.66
N ASP A 89 3.08 6.33 -10.29
CA ASP A 89 3.17 7.78 -10.11
C ASP A 89 3.87 8.19 -8.80
N TYR A 90 4.14 7.24 -7.90
CA TYR A 90 4.85 7.50 -6.65
C TYR A 90 6.35 7.44 -6.89
N ASN A 91 7.03 8.57 -6.67
CA ASN A 91 8.46 8.68 -6.93
C ASN A 91 9.34 8.10 -5.81
N ARG A 92 8.75 7.69 -4.69
CA ARG A 92 9.49 7.09 -3.58
C ARG A 92 8.68 5.99 -2.90
N ILE A 93 9.35 4.86 -2.71
CA ILE A 93 8.84 3.71 -1.97
C ILE A 93 9.83 3.40 -0.84
N ARG A 94 9.33 3.12 0.35
CA ARG A 94 10.13 2.60 1.47
C ARG A 94 9.44 1.38 2.05
N VAL A 95 10.17 0.28 2.12
CA VAL A 95 9.72 -0.99 2.69
C VAL A 95 10.56 -1.28 3.92
N TYR A 96 9.90 -1.64 5.02
CA TYR A 96 10.52 -2.09 6.25
C TYR A 96 9.92 -3.46 6.59
N LEU A 97 10.79 -4.45 6.75
CA LEU A 97 10.45 -5.80 7.17
C LEU A 97 11.09 -6.01 8.54
N ASP A 98 10.32 -6.51 9.51
CA ASP A 98 10.90 -6.87 10.79
C ASP A 98 11.59 -8.24 10.67
N GLU A 99 12.89 -8.29 10.95
CA GLU A 99 13.75 -9.46 10.75
C GLU A 99 13.84 -10.34 12.00
N ASP A 100 12.95 -10.22 12.99
CA ASP A 100 13.02 -11.11 14.16
C ASP A 100 12.52 -12.53 13.81
N TYR A 101 13.43 -13.31 13.23
CA TYR A 101 13.30 -14.63 12.60
C TYR A 101 12.87 -15.78 13.54
N ASN A 102 12.71 -15.54 14.84
CA ASN A 102 12.52 -16.61 15.83
C ASN A 102 11.04 -16.96 16.13
N SER A 103 10.05 -16.25 15.58
CA SER A 103 8.64 -16.62 15.73
C SER A 103 7.78 -16.14 14.57
N ALA A 104 7.06 -17.06 13.93
CA ALA A 104 6.06 -16.76 12.89
C ALA A 104 4.90 -15.88 13.42
N GLU A 105 4.74 -15.76 14.73
CA GLU A 105 3.63 -15.04 15.36
C GLU A 105 3.82 -13.51 15.37
N HIS A 106 4.98 -12.98 14.96
CA HIS A 106 5.32 -11.56 15.12
C HIS A 106 5.89 -10.85 13.87
N PHE A 107 5.61 -11.35 12.66
CA PHE A 107 6.12 -10.69 11.46
C PHE A 107 5.24 -9.49 11.04
N THR A 108 5.86 -8.32 10.87
CA THR A 108 5.20 -7.08 10.45
C THR A 108 5.92 -6.48 9.24
N VAL A 109 5.14 -6.07 8.23
CA VAL A 109 5.64 -5.33 7.07
C VAL A 109 5.08 -3.93 7.06
N ARG A 110 5.94 -2.94 6.82
CA ARG A 110 5.54 -1.55 6.66
C ARG A 110 6.01 -1.04 5.31
N VAL A 111 5.06 -0.70 4.45
CA VAL A 111 5.33 -0.09 3.15
C VAL A 111 4.81 1.34 3.13
N ARG A 112 5.59 2.27 2.59
CA ARG A 112 5.19 3.67 2.42
C ARG A 112 5.47 4.13 1.00
N PHE A 113 4.48 4.75 0.36
CA PHE A 113 4.58 5.36 -0.96
C PHE A 113 4.38 6.87 -0.85
N PHE A 114 5.25 7.63 -1.52
CA PHE A 114 5.22 9.09 -1.52
C PHE A 114 5.18 9.64 -2.94
N GLN A 115 4.35 10.67 -3.15
CA GLN A 115 4.32 11.52 -4.33
C GLN A 115 4.75 12.92 -3.89
N THR A 116 5.68 13.56 -4.63
CA THR A 116 6.13 14.94 -4.34
C THR A 116 5.63 15.90 -5.41
#